data_AF-A0AAW3K3G9-F1
#
_entry.id   AF-A0AAW3K3G9-F1
#
_cell.length_a   1.000
_cell.length_b   1.000
_cell.length_c   1.000
_cell.angle_alpha   90.00
_cell.angle_beta   90.00
_cell.angle_gamma   90.00
#
_symmetry.space_group_name_H-M   'P 1'
#
loop_
_entity.id
_entity.type
_entity.pdbx_description
1 polymer ?
#
loop_
_entity_poly.entity_id
_entity_poly.type
_entity_poly.pdbx_seq_one_letter_code
_entity_poly.pdbx_strand_id
1 'polypeptide(L)'
;MKLNPFVFALGISILLVSLHANASTTWIDNRYGHITSSDKNQYKIGFGHIFENDAGILVSSIYDLGQPLNHFEKSFQEIEGWYHLL
;
A
#
# COMPACT_ATOMS: atom_id res chain seq x y z
N MET A 1 -40.17 25.23 7.79
CA MET A 1 -39.31 25.56 6.64
C MET A 1 -39.07 24.28 5.85
N LYS A 2 -39.50 24.16 4.59
CA LYS A 2 -39.31 22.94 3.79
C LYS A 2 -37.95 23.02 3.08
N LEU A 3 -37.08 22.04 3.32
CA LEU A 3 -35.76 21.98 2.69
C LEU A 3 -35.93 21.59 1.20
N ASN A 4 -35.23 22.28 0.30
CA ASN A 4 -35.31 21.99 -1.13
C ASN A 4 -34.65 20.61 -1.41
N PRO A 5 -35.37 19.65 -1.99
CA PRO A 5 -34.84 18.30 -2.24
C PRO A 5 -33.59 18.30 -3.15
N PHE A 6 -33.46 19.26 -4.05
CA PHE A 6 -32.26 19.43 -4.88
C PHE A 6 -31.05 19.85 -4.04
N VAL A 7 -31.23 20.81 -3.13
CA VAL A 7 -30.16 21.28 -2.21
C VAL A 7 -29.76 20.17 -1.24
N PHE A 8 -30.71 19.37 -0.78
CA PHE A 8 -30.45 18.21 0.08
C PHE A 8 -29.64 17.12 -0.65
N ALA A 9 -30.02 16.79 -1.89
CA ALA A 9 -29.30 15.82 -2.71
C ALA A 9 -27.88 16.30 -3.05
N LEU A 10 -27.71 17.59 -3.35
CA LEU A 10 -26.40 18.17 -3.61
C LEU A 10 -25.51 18.13 -2.36
N GLY A 11 -26.06 18.47 -1.19
CA GLY A 11 -25.36 18.41 0.09
C GLY A 11 -24.89 17.00 0.45
N ILE A 12 -25.73 15.98 0.26
CA ILE A 12 -25.35 14.58 0.48
C ILE A 12 -24.27 14.14 -0.50
N SER A 13 -24.38 14.54 -1.77
CA SER A 13 -23.39 14.17 -2.80
C SER A 13 -22.00 14.73 -2.47
N ILE A 14 -21.92 15.97 -2.00
CA ILE A 14 -20.65 16.59 -1.59
C ILE A 14 -20.09 15.90 -0.34
N LEU A 15 -20.94 15.57 0.63
CA LEU A 15 -20.52 14.86 1.85
C LEU A 15 -19.90 13.49 1.51
N LEU A 16 -20.56 12.72 0.64
CA LEU A 16 -20.11 11.38 0.22
C LEU A 16 -18.81 11.40 -0.59
N VAL A 17 -18.59 12.43 -1.42
CA VAL A 17 -17.33 12.56 -2.18
C VAL A 17 -16.17 13.01 -1.27
N SER A 18 -16.44 13.85 -0.27
CA SER A 18 -15.42 14.32 0.67
C SER A 18 -14.89 13.27 1.66
N LEU A 19 -15.64 12.19 1.91
CA LEU A 19 -15.26 11.10 2.80
C LEU A 19 -14.08 10.24 2.28
N HIS A 20 -13.68 10.41 1.02
CA HIS A 20 -12.64 9.59 0.39
C HIS A 20 -11.26 10.28 0.33
N ALA A 21 -11.14 11.54 0.76
CA ALA A 21 -9.92 12.32 0.55
C ALA A 21 -8.77 12.00 1.53
N ASN A 22 -9.02 11.38 2.69
CA ASN A 22 -8.00 11.12 3.72
C ASN A 22 -8.23 9.77 4.42
N ALA A 23 -8.41 8.69 3.67
CA ALA A 23 -8.56 7.37 4.28
C ALA A 23 -7.18 6.78 4.62
N SER A 24 -6.86 6.64 5.91
CA SER A 24 -5.74 5.81 6.32
C SER A 24 -5.96 4.37 5.84
N THR A 25 -4.91 3.69 5.39
CA THR A 25 -5.02 2.30 4.94
C THR A 25 -3.87 1.47 5.45
N THR A 26 -4.16 0.24 5.85
CA THR A 26 -3.17 -0.76 6.26
C THR A 26 -3.26 -1.94 5.31
N TRP A 27 -2.12 -2.45 4.87
CA TRP A 27 -2.07 -3.62 4.01
C TRP A 27 -0.90 -4.55 4.35
N ILE A 28 -1.03 -5.79 3.90
CA ILE A 28 0.04 -6.78 3.90
C ILE A 28 0.52 -6.89 2.46
N ASP A 29 1.81 -6.68 2.25
CA ASP A 29 2.47 -6.93 0.99
C ASP A 29 2.97 -8.37 0.97
N ASN A 30 2.51 -9.16 0.02
CA ASN A 30 2.98 -10.52 -0.22
C ASN A 30 3.29 -10.69 -1.70
N ARG A 31 4.57 -10.80 -2.05
CA ARG A 31 5.00 -10.80 -3.44
C ARG A 31 6.04 -11.87 -3.69
N TYR A 32 5.89 -12.55 -4.82
CA TYR A 32 6.89 -13.41 -5.41
C TYR A 32 7.25 -12.88 -6.79
N GLY A 33 8.53 -12.87 -7.12
CA GLY A 33 9.03 -12.42 -8.43
C GLY A 33 10.21 -13.26 -8.90
N HIS A 34 10.25 -13.54 -10.20
CA HIS A 34 11.42 -14.08 -10.86
C HIS A 34 12.14 -12.96 -11.62
N ILE A 35 13.39 -12.70 -11.25
CA ILE A 35 14.26 -11.68 -11.82
C ILE A 35 15.07 -12.33 -12.94
N THR A 36 14.62 -12.14 -14.18
CA THR A 36 15.21 -12.78 -15.37
C THR A 36 16.65 -12.33 -15.64
N SER A 37 17.01 -11.09 -15.30
CA SER A 37 18.37 -10.56 -15.54
C SER A 37 19.44 -11.24 -14.69
N SER A 38 19.07 -11.79 -13.53
CA SER A 38 19.99 -12.45 -12.59
C SER A 38 19.59 -13.90 -12.32
N ASP A 39 18.67 -14.46 -13.11
CA ASP A 39 18.08 -15.80 -12.97
C ASP A 39 17.77 -16.19 -11.51
N LYS A 40 17.01 -15.33 -10.84
CA LYS A 40 16.84 -15.40 -9.38
C LYS A 40 15.39 -15.29 -8.98
N ASN A 41 15.00 -16.10 -8.01
CA ASN A 41 13.67 -16.02 -7.42
C ASN A 41 13.72 -15.18 -6.14
N GLN A 42 12.73 -14.32 -5.93
CA GLN A 42 12.67 -13.46 -4.77
C GLN A 42 11.26 -13.47 -4.17
N TYR A 43 11.20 -13.54 -2.85
CA TYR A 43 9.98 -13.45 -2.08
C TYR A 43 10.04 -12.26 -1.13
N LYS A 44 8.95 -11.49 -1.05
CA LYS A 44 8.80 -10.34 -0.16
C LYS A 44 7.55 -10.51 0.69
N ILE A 45 7.70 -10.22 1.97
CA ILE A 45 6.57 -10.04 2.89
C ILE A 45 6.75 -8.73 3.64
N GLY A 46 5.69 -7.92 3.72
CA GLY A 46 5.75 -6.63 4.39
C GLY A 46 4.42 -6.17 4.94
N PHE A 47 4.49 -5.15 5.79
CA PHE A 47 3.36 -4.46 6.37
C PHE A 47 3.48 -2.98 6.08
N GLY A 48 2.43 -2.43 5.45
CA GLY A 48 2.36 -1.02 5.11
C GLY A 48 1.21 -0.32 5.80
N HIS A 49 1.40 0.96 6.08
CA HIS A 49 0.35 1.85 6.57
C HIS A 49 0.50 3.23 5.93
N ILE A 50 -0.61 3.80 5.47
CA ILE A 50 -0.73 5.20 5.10
C ILE A 50 -1.58 5.86 6.18
N PHE A 51 -1.03 6.91 6.78
CA PHE A 51 -1.70 7.74 7.77
C PHE A 51 -2.65 8.72 7.09
N GLU A 52 -3.59 9.29 7.85
CA GLU A 52 -4.54 10.29 7.33
C GLU A 52 -3.87 11.56 6.78
N ASN A 53 -2.61 11.83 7.17
CA ASN A 53 -1.84 12.96 6.66
C ASN A 53 -1.02 12.62 5.40
N ASP A 54 -1.31 11.51 4.73
CA ASP A 54 -0.61 10.99 3.54
C ASP A 54 0.84 10.54 3.73
N ALA A 55 1.36 10.53 4.97
CA ALA A 55 2.60 9.83 5.26
C ALA A 55 2.38 8.32 5.08
N GLY A 56 3.31 7.67 4.38
CA GLY A 56 3.33 6.22 4.20
C GLY A 56 4.57 5.62 4.84
N ILE A 57 4.40 4.42 5.42
CA ILE A 57 5.50 3.57 5.85
C ILE A 57 5.27 2.14 5.38
N LEU A 58 6.33 1.47 4.98
CA LEU A 58 6.38 0.04 4.67
C LEU A 58 7.59 -0.55 5.37
N VAL A 59 7.37 -1.63 6.12
CA VAL A 59 8.44 -2.46 6.67
C VAL A 59 8.32 -3.83 6.03
N SER A 60 9.42 -4.34 5.47
CA SER A 60 9.39 -5.60 4.76
C SER A 60 10.66 -6.43 4.92
N SER A 61 10.48 -7.74 4.89
CA SER A 61 11.55 -8.72 4.76
C SER A 61 11.55 -9.29 3.35
N ILE A 62 12.71 -9.28 2.72
CA ILE A 62 12.91 -9.78 1.37
C ILE A 62 13.88 -10.95 1.43
N TYR A 63 13.56 -12.01 0.71
CA TYR A 63 14.26 -13.28 0.67
C TYR A 63 14.61 -13.64 -0.75
N ASP A 64 15.89 -13.85 -0.97
CA ASP A 64 16.43 -14.36 -2.21
C ASP A 64 16.44 -15.88 -2.14
N LEU A 65 15.64 -16.50 -3.03
CA LEU A 65 15.51 -17.93 -3.15
C LEU A 65 16.48 -18.39 -4.25
N GLY A 66 17.34 -19.35 -3.89
CA GLY A 66 18.25 -19.99 -4.83
C GLY A 66 17.52 -20.76 -5.93
N GLN A 67 18.28 -21.23 -6.90
CA GLN A 67 17.86 -22.20 -7.90
C GLN A 67 18.59 -23.53 -7.59
N PRO A 68 17.89 -24.60 -7.16
CA PRO A 68 16.44 -24.74 -6.99
C PRO A 68 15.89 -23.95 -5.78
N LEU A 69 14.56 -23.79 -5.70
CA LEU A 69 13.82 -23.05 -4.64
C LEU A 69 13.94 -23.66 -3.21
N ASN A 70 14.95 -24.48 -2.99
CA ASN A 70 15.21 -25.21 -1.75
C ASN A 70 16.31 -24.57 -0.90
N HIS A 71 16.82 -23.39 -1.28
CA HIS A 71 17.83 -22.67 -0.51
C HIS A 71 17.51 -21.17 -0.37
N PHE A 72 17.69 -20.62 0.83
CA PHE A 72 17.68 -19.17 1.07
C PHE A 72 19.11 -18.65 0.93
N GLU A 73 19.37 -17.83 -0.09
CA GLU A 73 20.72 -17.32 -0.33
C GLU A 73 21.02 -16.06 0.46
N LYS A 74 20.08 -15.12 0.47
CA LYS A 74 20.22 -13.82 1.13
C LYS A 74 18.87 -13.37 1.63
N SER A 75 18.89 -12.59 2.71
CA SER A 75 17.74 -11.83 3.13
C SER A 75 18.16 -10.42 3.52
N PHE A 76 17.26 -9.48 3.32
CA PHE A 76 17.44 -8.12 3.80
C PHE A 76 16.12 -7.55 4.29
N GLN A 77 16.23 -6.59 5.19
CA GLN A 77 15.11 -5.83 5.73
C GLN A 77 15.09 -4.47 5.04
N GLU A 78 13.91 -4.06 4.62
CA GLU A 78 13.67 -2.78 3.96
C GLU A 78 12.63 -2.00 4.76
N ILE A 79 12.96 -0.76 5.09
CA ILE A 79 12.05 0.22 5.66
C ILE A 79 11.96 1.35 4.65
N GLU A 80 10.77 1.57 4.11
CA GLU A 80 10.48 2.62 3.15
C GLU A 80 9.48 3.59 3.76
N GLY A 81 9.73 4.89 3.60
CA GLY A 81 8.82 5.95 4.01
C GLY A 81 8.65 6.93 2.86
N TRP A 82 7.42 7.38 2.65
CA TRP A 82 7.10 8.37 1.63
C TRP A 82 6.02 9.32 2.11
N TYR A 83 5.85 10.41 1.37
CA TYR A 83 4.81 11.40 1.61
C TYR A 83 4.27 11.83 0.26
N HIS A 84 2.95 11.80 0.07
CA HIS A 84 2.37 12.33 -1.17
C HIS A 84 2.45 13.86 -1.17
N LEU A 85 3.15 14.40 -2.17
CA LEU A 85 3.23 15.85 -2.41
C LEU A 85 2.16 16.23 -3.43
N LEU A 86 0.89 16.24 -3.00
CA LEU A 86 -0.23 16.73 -3.80
C LEU A 86 -1.00 17.82 -3.06
#